data_AF-A0A497TX14-F1
#
_entry.id   AF-A0A497TX14-F1
#
_cell.length_a   1.000
_cell.length_b   1.000
_cell.length_c   1.000
_cell.angle_alpha   90.00
_cell.angle_beta   90.00
_cell.angle_gamma   90.00
#
_symmetry.space_group_name_H-M   'P 1'
#
loop_
_entity.id
_entity.type
_entity.pdbx_description
1 polymer ?
#
loop_
_entity_poly.entity_id
_entity_poly.type
_entity_poly.pdbx_seq_one_letter_code
_entity_poly.pdbx_strand_id
1 'polypeptide(L)'
;MNKKIVFTLSMVALLFTTFTAEASLIRDDLNGWTTDSDTGLQWLHLDETLGLSWGEVESGVGGWWGDNWRYASNDQITGLWDHADVTYHVLNQLHGLNVDGMNWFFDNVMDLTSSGASRYVRGVSADQVVGDPTIRYTPYVYHAVMNGTASFYLTDSGRQFNSTDTAADMGHWLVRQASVPEPSTLALFLLGGVLFAVRGKCSQQG
;
A
#
# COMPACT_ATOMS: atom_id res chain seq x y z
N MET A 1 18.43 8.75 48.08
CA MET A 1 18.15 8.88 46.64
C MET A 1 17.33 10.16 46.42
N ASN A 2 17.75 11.04 45.51
CA ASN A 2 17.17 12.39 45.41
C ASN A 2 15.83 12.34 44.66
N LYS A 3 14.71 12.71 45.31
CA LYS A 3 13.35 12.59 44.75
C LYS A 3 13.17 13.32 43.41
N LYS A 4 13.98 14.34 43.15
CA LYS A 4 14.01 15.08 41.87
C LYS A 4 14.58 14.25 40.70
N ILE A 5 15.54 13.35 40.95
CA ILE A 5 16.16 12.52 39.90
C ILE A 5 15.18 11.42 39.44
N VAL A 6 14.40 10.85 40.36
CA VAL A 6 13.41 9.80 40.06
C VAL A 6 12.23 10.33 39.23
N PHE A 7 11.81 11.57 39.49
CA PHE A 7 10.69 12.20 38.76
C PHE A 7 11.06 12.52 37.31
N THR A 8 12.27 13.05 37.07
CA THR A 8 12.73 13.38 35.70
C THR A 8 12.96 12.14 34.84
N LEU A 9 13.51 11.06 35.40
CA LEU A 9 13.67 9.78 34.70
C LEU A 9 12.32 9.16 34.29
N SER A 10 11.30 9.30 35.13
CA SER A 10 9.95 8.78 34.85
C SER A 10 9.24 9.56 33.74
N MET A 11 9.47 10.87 33.64
CA MET A 11 8.86 11.72 32.62
C MET A 11 9.50 11.55 31.24
N VAL A 12 10.81 11.25 31.19
CA VAL A 12 11.51 10.87 29.94
C VAL A 12 11.05 9.50 29.45
N ALA A 13 10.82 8.54 30.35
CA ALA A 13 10.31 7.21 29.98
C ALA A 13 8.88 7.23 29.41
N LEU A 14 8.04 8.20 29.82
CA LEU A 14 6.65 8.33 29.35
C LEU A 14 6.54 8.98 27.95
N LEU A 15 7.58 9.68 27.49
CA LEU A 15 7.60 10.35 26.17
C LEU A 15 7.94 9.41 25.01
N PHE A 16 8.27 8.14 25.29
CA PHE A 16 8.60 7.14 24.27
C PHE A 16 7.53 6.05 24.13
N THR A 17 6.29 6.26 24.61
CA THR A 17 5.18 5.41 24.19
C THR A 17 4.80 5.76 22.76
N THR A 18 5.51 5.19 21.80
CA THR A 18 5.15 5.23 20.38
C THR A 18 3.81 4.53 20.24
N PHE A 19 2.75 5.31 19.98
CA PHE A 19 1.49 4.76 19.53
C PHE A 19 1.72 4.22 18.11
N THR A 20 1.89 2.92 17.98
CA THR A 20 1.76 2.22 16.70
C THR A 20 0.27 2.18 16.36
N ALA A 21 -0.27 3.32 15.91
CA ALA A 21 -1.55 3.35 15.24
C ALA A 21 -1.31 2.86 13.81
N GLU A 22 -1.16 1.55 13.65
CA GLU A 22 -0.84 0.94 12.37
C GLU A 22 -2.15 0.65 11.63
N ALA A 23 -2.67 1.67 10.93
CA ALA A 23 -3.31 1.39 9.67
C ALA A 23 -2.16 1.08 8.70
N SER A 24 -1.92 -0.20 8.42
CA SER A 24 -0.92 -0.65 7.43
C SER A 24 -1.09 0.11 6.12
N LEU A 25 -2.34 0.44 5.76
CA LEU A 25 -2.69 1.12 4.52
C LEU A 25 -3.40 2.46 4.78
N ILE A 26 -2.90 3.52 4.15
CA ILE A 26 -3.36 4.91 4.27
C ILE A 26 -3.76 5.43 2.89
N ARG A 27 -5.06 5.63 2.66
CA ARG A 27 -5.59 6.13 1.38
C ARG A 27 -5.44 7.65 1.25
N ASP A 28 -5.08 8.10 0.05
CA ASP A 28 -5.06 9.50 -0.36
C ASP A 28 -5.96 9.70 -1.59
N ASP A 29 -7.23 9.98 -1.33
CA ASP A 29 -8.26 10.23 -2.36
C ASP A 29 -7.94 11.44 -3.26
N LEU A 30 -7.17 12.41 -2.76
CA LEU A 30 -6.87 13.61 -3.54
C LEU A 30 -5.87 13.33 -4.65
N ASN A 31 -4.98 12.36 -4.40
CA ASN A 31 -3.87 12.05 -5.30
C ASN A 31 -3.99 10.69 -6.01
N GLY A 32 -5.06 9.93 -5.76
CA GLY A 32 -5.34 8.66 -6.45
C GLY A 32 -4.38 7.53 -6.08
N TRP A 33 -3.90 7.48 -4.83
CA TRP A 33 -3.05 6.39 -4.37
C TRP A 33 -3.25 6.00 -2.90
N THR A 34 -2.73 4.84 -2.51
CA THR A 34 -2.75 4.31 -1.15
C THR A 34 -1.33 4.02 -0.69
N THR A 35 -0.91 4.56 0.46
CA THR A 35 0.39 4.26 1.08
C THR A 35 0.29 3.03 1.94
N ASP A 36 1.14 2.05 1.66
CA ASP A 36 1.47 0.95 2.54
C ASP A 36 2.63 1.35 3.46
N SER A 37 2.30 1.59 4.73
CA SER A 37 3.23 2.03 5.77
C SER A 37 4.19 0.93 6.25
N ASP A 38 3.86 -0.35 6.01
CA ASP A 38 4.71 -1.48 6.38
C ASP A 38 5.87 -1.64 5.39
N THR A 39 5.59 -1.39 4.10
CA THR A 39 6.60 -1.50 3.03
C THR A 39 7.19 -0.16 2.58
N GLY A 40 6.56 0.95 2.97
CA GLY A 40 6.89 2.28 2.45
C GLY A 40 6.54 2.47 0.98
N LEU A 41 5.65 1.64 0.41
CA LEU A 41 5.20 1.75 -0.98
C LEU A 41 3.94 2.61 -1.08
N GLN A 42 3.83 3.36 -2.16
CA GLN A 42 2.56 3.95 -2.62
C GLN A 42 2.04 3.11 -3.77
N TRP A 43 0.75 2.83 -3.76
CA TRP A 43 0.00 2.05 -4.72
C TRP A 43 -0.97 2.95 -5.47
N LEU A 44 -0.81 3.08 -6.78
CA LEU A 44 -1.73 3.86 -7.60
C LEU A 44 -3.09 3.16 -7.57
N HIS A 45 -4.17 3.93 -7.43
CA HIS A 45 -5.51 3.35 -7.54
C HIS A 45 -5.72 2.82 -8.96
N LEU A 46 -6.32 1.64 -9.07
CA LEU A 46 -6.40 0.95 -10.37
C LEU A 46 -7.29 1.68 -11.38
N ASP A 47 -8.26 2.46 -10.91
CA ASP A 47 -9.17 3.28 -11.72
C ASP A 47 -8.45 4.37 -12.53
N GLU A 48 -7.30 4.85 -12.04
CA GLU A 48 -6.43 5.81 -12.76
C GLU A 48 -5.91 5.25 -14.09
N THR A 49 -5.89 3.93 -14.25
CA THR A 49 -5.28 3.24 -15.40
C THR A 49 -6.26 2.36 -16.18
N LEU A 50 -7.56 2.45 -15.88
CA LEU A 50 -8.58 1.60 -16.50
C LEU A 50 -8.66 1.78 -18.01
N GLY A 51 -8.79 0.65 -18.72
CA GLY A 51 -8.97 0.64 -20.17
C GLY A 51 -7.70 0.90 -20.97
N LEU A 52 -6.57 1.21 -20.32
CA LEU A 52 -5.28 1.37 -20.98
C LEU A 52 -4.64 0.00 -21.24
N SER A 53 -3.97 -0.13 -22.37
CA SER A 53 -3.09 -1.26 -22.64
C SER A 53 -1.77 -1.11 -21.89
N TRP A 54 -1.10 -2.24 -21.64
CA TRP A 54 0.22 -2.22 -21.00
C TRP A 54 1.24 -1.41 -21.83
N GLY A 55 1.19 -1.51 -23.16
CA GLY A 55 2.04 -0.72 -24.05
C GLY A 55 1.78 0.78 -23.98
N GLU A 56 0.52 1.21 -23.83
CA GLU A 56 0.18 2.64 -23.63
C GLU A 56 0.75 3.17 -22.32
N VAL A 57 0.57 2.43 -21.23
CA VAL A 57 1.14 2.82 -19.94
C VAL A 57 2.66 2.94 -20.07
N GLU A 58 3.37 1.94 -20.60
CA GLU A 58 4.84 2.00 -20.80
C GLU A 58 5.29 3.12 -21.75
N SER A 59 4.46 3.52 -22.71
CA SER A 59 4.75 4.66 -23.58
C SER A 59 4.62 6.03 -22.89
N GLY A 60 4.13 6.06 -21.65
CA GLY A 60 4.03 7.26 -20.82
C GLY A 60 2.66 7.93 -20.80
N VAL A 61 1.62 7.24 -21.28
CA VAL A 61 0.24 7.67 -21.01
C VAL A 61 0.05 7.77 -19.48
N GLY A 62 -0.62 8.84 -19.03
CA GLY A 62 -0.80 9.16 -17.60
C GLY A 62 0.38 9.81 -16.90
N GLY A 63 1.59 9.83 -17.49
CA GLY A 63 2.76 10.53 -16.94
C GLY A 63 3.43 9.87 -15.72
N TRP A 64 2.94 8.70 -15.29
CA TRP A 64 3.39 8.03 -14.05
C TRP A 64 4.90 7.71 -14.02
N TRP A 65 5.55 7.44 -15.16
CA TRP A 65 6.99 7.21 -15.17
C TRP A 65 7.81 8.43 -14.75
N GLY A 66 7.31 9.64 -15.04
CA GLY A 66 7.95 10.89 -14.60
C GLY A 66 7.94 11.04 -13.07
N ASP A 67 6.96 10.40 -12.43
CA ASP A 67 6.73 10.41 -10.99
C ASP A 67 7.30 9.17 -10.26
N ASN A 68 8.21 8.44 -10.93
CA ASN A 68 8.90 7.24 -10.44
C ASN A 68 7.98 6.06 -10.11
N TRP A 69 6.81 5.98 -10.74
CA TRP A 69 6.00 4.77 -10.69
C TRP A 69 6.65 3.63 -11.45
N ARG A 70 6.42 2.40 -10.99
CA ARG A 70 6.82 1.17 -11.67
C ARG A 70 5.79 0.07 -11.48
N TYR A 71 5.78 -0.92 -12.37
CA TYR A 71 4.98 -2.12 -12.12
C TYR A 71 5.40 -2.80 -10.81
N ALA A 72 4.40 -3.26 -10.06
CA ALA A 72 4.57 -4.10 -8.89
C ALA A 72 4.78 -5.56 -9.31
N SER A 73 5.68 -6.27 -8.63
CA SER A 73 5.78 -7.74 -8.78
C SER A 73 4.59 -8.43 -8.12
N ASN A 74 4.35 -9.69 -8.46
CA ASN A 74 3.31 -10.48 -7.81
C ASN A 74 3.56 -10.59 -6.30
N ASP A 75 4.81 -10.75 -5.87
CA ASP A 75 5.19 -10.77 -4.45
C ASP A 75 4.81 -9.47 -3.71
N GLN A 76 4.88 -8.32 -4.38
CA GLN A 76 4.45 -7.05 -3.78
C GLN A 76 2.92 -6.99 -3.68
N ILE A 77 2.23 -7.48 -4.70
CA ILE A 77 0.76 -7.48 -4.76
C ILE A 77 0.19 -8.43 -3.71
N THR A 78 0.80 -9.61 -3.52
CA THR A 78 0.41 -10.54 -2.45
C THR A 78 0.69 -9.96 -1.07
N GLY A 79 1.82 -9.29 -0.88
CA GLY A 79 2.11 -8.55 0.37
C GLY A 79 1.06 -7.46 0.66
N LEU A 80 0.64 -6.70 -0.36
CA LEU A 80 -0.45 -5.73 -0.22
C LEU A 80 -1.76 -6.39 0.22
N TRP A 81 -2.10 -7.55 -0.35
CA TRP A 81 -3.30 -8.30 0.05
C TRP A 81 -3.22 -8.72 1.52
N ASP A 82 -2.08 -9.23 1.96
CA ASP A 82 -1.85 -9.59 3.36
C ASP A 82 -1.99 -8.37 4.29
N HIS A 83 -1.42 -7.21 3.91
CA HIS A 83 -1.53 -5.96 4.69
C HIS A 83 -2.96 -5.39 4.71
N ALA A 84 -3.76 -5.67 3.68
CA ALA A 84 -5.18 -5.35 3.63
C ALA A 84 -6.07 -6.38 4.37
N ASP A 85 -5.45 -7.37 5.02
CA ASP A 85 -6.13 -8.52 5.62
C ASP A 85 -7.02 -9.29 4.61
N VAL A 86 -6.60 -9.32 3.35
CA VAL A 86 -7.14 -10.16 2.28
C VAL A 86 -6.39 -11.48 2.32
N THR A 87 -6.59 -12.24 3.40
CA THR A 87 -5.80 -13.45 3.68
C THR A 87 -6.09 -14.58 2.71
N TYR A 88 -5.06 -15.15 2.09
CA TYR A 88 -5.18 -16.29 1.17
C TYR A 88 -5.72 -17.55 1.87
N HIS A 89 -6.91 -18.01 1.50
CA HIS A 89 -7.37 -19.36 1.83
C HIS A 89 -7.27 -20.24 0.59
N VAL A 90 -6.41 -21.26 0.67
CA VAL A 90 -6.13 -22.21 -0.41
C VAL A 90 -7.43 -22.75 -0.99
N LEU A 91 -7.49 -22.77 -2.32
CA LEU A 91 -8.58 -23.28 -3.15
C LEU A 91 -9.24 -24.54 -2.52
N ASN A 92 -10.56 -24.47 -2.36
CA ASN A 92 -11.52 -25.50 -1.87
C ASN A 92 -12.13 -25.31 -0.48
N GLN A 93 -11.89 -24.21 0.23
CA GLN A 93 -12.72 -23.85 1.39
C GLN A 93 -13.24 -22.41 1.27
N LEU A 94 -14.53 -22.30 0.99
CA LEU A 94 -15.35 -21.06 1.00
C LEU A 94 -15.45 -20.40 2.40
N HIS A 95 -14.59 -20.78 3.35
CA HIS A 95 -14.72 -20.46 4.75
C HIS A 95 -13.41 -19.87 5.27
N GLY A 96 -13.37 -18.57 5.55
CA GLY A 96 -12.26 -17.96 6.29
C GLY A 96 -11.90 -16.52 5.90
N LEU A 97 -12.35 -16.04 4.74
CA LEU A 97 -11.94 -14.71 4.28
C LEU A 97 -12.52 -13.59 5.14
N ASN A 98 -11.67 -12.65 5.52
CA ASN A 98 -12.08 -11.42 6.16
C ASN A 98 -12.83 -10.54 5.15
N VAL A 99 -14.16 -10.62 5.20
CA VAL A 99 -15.06 -9.82 4.35
C VAL A 99 -14.82 -8.32 4.54
N ASP A 100 -14.49 -7.89 5.75
CA ASP A 100 -14.25 -6.48 6.06
C ASP A 100 -12.94 -5.99 5.42
N GLY A 101 -11.85 -6.77 5.55
CA GLY A 101 -10.56 -6.46 4.91
C GLY A 101 -10.69 -6.38 3.38
N MET A 102 -11.48 -7.27 2.79
CA MET A 102 -11.70 -7.27 1.35
C MET A 102 -12.64 -6.16 0.85
N ASN A 103 -13.71 -5.85 1.58
CA ASN A 103 -14.52 -4.67 1.27
C ASN A 103 -13.68 -3.40 1.36
N TRP A 104 -12.88 -3.27 2.42
CA TRP A 104 -11.91 -2.20 2.55
C TRP A 104 -10.97 -2.17 1.35
N PHE A 105 -10.40 -3.31 0.92
CA PHE A 105 -9.49 -3.37 -0.22
C PHE A 105 -10.15 -2.88 -1.52
N PHE A 106 -11.37 -3.34 -1.82
CA PHE A 106 -12.11 -2.89 -2.99
C PHE A 106 -12.42 -1.39 -2.95
N ASP A 107 -12.79 -0.87 -1.78
CA ASP A 107 -13.18 0.53 -1.63
C ASP A 107 -11.96 1.45 -1.59
N ASN A 108 -10.78 0.94 -1.16
CA ASN A 108 -9.60 1.77 -0.89
C ASN A 108 -8.46 1.63 -1.89
N VAL A 109 -8.37 0.53 -2.66
CA VAL A 109 -7.30 0.35 -3.67
C VAL A 109 -7.82 0.55 -5.09
N MET A 110 -9.13 0.50 -5.30
CA MET A 110 -9.70 0.47 -6.64
C MET A 110 -10.73 1.54 -6.95
N ASP A 111 -11.44 2.07 -5.95
CA ASP A 111 -12.65 2.89 -6.12
C ASP A 111 -13.63 2.36 -7.20
N LEU A 112 -13.61 1.04 -7.45
CA LEU A 112 -14.43 0.42 -8.47
C LEU A 112 -15.78 0.09 -7.83
N THR A 113 -16.70 1.01 -8.07
CA THR A 113 -18.13 0.85 -7.84
C THR A 113 -18.73 -0.12 -8.85
N SER A 114 -18.42 -1.42 -8.74
CA SER A 114 -19.14 -2.41 -9.56
C SER A 114 -20.60 -2.46 -9.09
N SER A 115 -21.54 -2.06 -9.95
CA SER A 115 -22.97 -2.20 -9.73
C SER A 115 -23.40 -3.65 -9.96
N GLY A 116 -23.18 -4.53 -8.98
CA GLY A 116 -23.56 -5.93 -9.10
C GLY A 116 -23.29 -6.79 -7.87
N ALA A 117 -23.76 -8.03 -7.92
CA ALA A 117 -23.53 -9.05 -6.89
C ALA A 117 -22.08 -9.56 -6.86
N SER A 118 -21.26 -9.21 -7.85
CA SER A 118 -19.85 -9.60 -7.94
C SER A 118 -18.97 -8.37 -8.17
N ARG A 119 -17.85 -8.30 -7.45
CA ARG A 119 -16.79 -7.29 -7.61
C ARG A 119 -15.52 -8.01 -8.03
N TYR A 120 -14.68 -7.42 -8.86
CA TYR A 120 -13.35 -7.98 -9.10
C TYR A 120 -12.33 -6.90 -9.37
N VAL A 121 -11.15 -7.12 -8.82
CA VAL A 121 -9.93 -6.34 -8.98
C VAL A 121 -9.03 -7.14 -9.88
N ARG A 122 -8.63 -6.59 -11.01
CA ARG A 122 -7.55 -7.17 -11.82
C ARG A 122 -6.69 -6.07 -12.40
N GLY A 123 -5.40 -6.34 -12.47
CA GLY A 123 -4.47 -5.43 -13.12
C GLY A 123 -3.22 -6.12 -13.63
N VAL A 124 -2.54 -5.49 -14.57
CA VAL A 124 -1.27 -5.99 -15.12
C VAL A 124 -0.16 -5.81 -14.08
N SER A 125 0.65 -6.86 -13.87
CA SER A 125 1.80 -6.87 -12.95
C SER A 125 3.14 -6.67 -13.68
N ALA A 126 4.25 -6.66 -12.95
CA ALA A 126 5.60 -6.69 -13.50
C ALA A 126 5.97 -8.09 -14.04
N ASP A 127 5.37 -9.13 -13.48
CA ASP A 127 5.84 -10.50 -13.70
C ASP A 127 5.34 -11.05 -15.05
N GLN A 128 6.26 -11.68 -15.76
CA GLN A 128 6.06 -12.22 -17.09
C GLN A 128 5.83 -13.73 -17.05
N VAL A 129 5.14 -14.23 -18.07
CA VAL A 129 4.98 -15.67 -18.26
C VAL A 129 6.34 -16.30 -18.58
N VAL A 130 6.65 -17.41 -17.92
CA VAL A 130 7.90 -18.13 -18.15
C VAL A 130 7.95 -18.60 -19.61
N GLY A 131 8.93 -18.10 -20.35
CA GLY A 131 9.13 -18.43 -21.77
C GLY A 131 8.48 -17.46 -22.75
N ASP A 132 7.72 -16.46 -22.29
CA ASP A 132 7.15 -15.43 -23.16
C ASP A 132 7.17 -14.04 -22.48
N PRO A 133 8.15 -13.17 -22.79
CA PRO A 133 8.24 -11.84 -22.20
C PRO A 133 7.20 -10.86 -22.77
N THR A 134 6.48 -11.24 -23.83
CA THR A 134 5.42 -10.40 -24.41
C THR A 134 4.11 -10.49 -23.63
N ILE A 135 4.03 -11.46 -22.71
CA ILE A 135 2.87 -11.76 -21.91
C ILE A 135 3.15 -11.50 -20.44
N ARG A 136 2.24 -10.76 -19.79
CA ARG A 136 2.29 -10.49 -18.35
C ARG A 136 1.15 -11.16 -17.60
N TYR A 137 1.37 -11.43 -16.32
CA TYR A 137 0.33 -11.90 -15.43
C TYR A 137 -0.60 -10.78 -15.02
N THR A 138 -1.88 -11.13 -14.83
CA THR A 138 -2.89 -10.26 -14.25
C THR A 138 -3.39 -10.81 -12.92
N PRO A 139 -2.68 -10.54 -11.81
CA PRO A 139 -3.18 -10.87 -10.48
C PRO A 139 -4.58 -10.29 -10.28
N TYR A 140 -5.48 -11.09 -9.73
CA TYR A 140 -6.84 -10.65 -9.49
C TYR A 140 -7.45 -11.17 -8.19
N VAL A 141 -8.26 -10.31 -7.57
CA VAL A 141 -9.15 -10.59 -6.43
C VAL A 141 -10.57 -10.57 -6.98
N TYR A 142 -11.34 -11.62 -6.76
CA TYR A 142 -12.72 -11.73 -7.22
C TYR A 142 -13.62 -12.01 -6.03
N HIS A 143 -14.72 -11.27 -5.93
CA HIS A 143 -15.82 -11.49 -5.00
C HIS A 143 -17.08 -11.75 -5.81
N ALA A 144 -17.77 -12.86 -5.54
CA ALA A 144 -19.08 -13.15 -6.10
C ALA A 144 -20.06 -13.57 -5.04
N VAL A 145 -21.25 -12.99 -5.07
CA VAL A 145 -22.38 -13.49 -4.29
C VAL A 145 -23.19 -14.44 -5.18
N MET A 146 -23.08 -15.74 -4.93
CA MET A 146 -23.89 -16.77 -5.59
C MET A 146 -24.94 -17.29 -4.60
N ASN A 147 -26.23 -17.18 -4.94
CA ASN A 147 -27.35 -17.62 -4.09
C ASN A 147 -27.31 -17.04 -2.65
N GLY A 148 -26.86 -15.79 -2.50
CA GLY A 148 -26.73 -15.13 -1.20
C GLY A 148 -25.51 -15.55 -0.37
N THR A 149 -24.63 -16.40 -0.91
CA THR A 149 -23.35 -16.76 -0.30
C THR A 149 -22.22 -16.04 -1.03
N ALA A 150 -21.45 -15.23 -0.29
CA ALA A 150 -20.22 -14.63 -0.80
C ALA A 150 -19.17 -15.72 -1.02
N SER A 151 -18.60 -15.74 -2.21
CA SER A 151 -17.50 -16.59 -2.64
C SER A 151 -16.40 -15.67 -3.13
N PHE A 152 -15.16 -16.07 -2.90
CA PHE A 152 -14.02 -15.24 -3.25
C PHE A 152 -12.93 -16.07 -3.87
N TYR A 153 -12.15 -15.45 -4.73
CA TYR A 153 -11.08 -16.10 -5.46
C TYR A 153 -9.92 -15.14 -5.63
N LEU A 154 -8.70 -15.64 -5.37
CA LEU A 154 -7.46 -14.90 -5.50
C LEU A 154 -6.49 -15.70 -6.36
N THR A 155 -5.80 -15.04 -7.29
CA THR A 155 -4.68 -15.64 -8.01
C THR A 155 -3.65 -14.59 -8.37
N ASP A 156 -2.40 -14.96 -8.23
CA ASP A 156 -1.20 -14.23 -8.66
C ASP A 156 -0.87 -14.50 -10.15
N SER A 157 -1.18 -15.69 -10.66
CA SER A 157 -0.93 -16.12 -12.03
C SER A 157 -2.18 -16.05 -12.91
N GLY A 158 -2.94 -14.96 -12.85
CA GLY A 158 -4.23 -14.82 -13.53
C GLY A 158 -4.17 -14.89 -15.05
N ARG A 159 -5.03 -14.13 -15.74
CA ARG A 159 -5.06 -14.16 -17.21
C ARG A 159 -3.73 -13.65 -17.78
N GLN A 160 -3.32 -14.23 -18.88
CA GLN A 160 -2.20 -13.77 -19.69
C GLN A 160 -2.65 -12.61 -20.59
N PHE A 161 -1.92 -11.49 -20.55
CA PHE A 161 -2.21 -10.28 -21.34
C PHE A 161 -1.01 -9.87 -22.20
N ASN A 162 -1.28 -9.56 -23.47
CA ASN A 162 -0.30 -8.96 -24.38
C ASN A 162 -0.22 -7.45 -24.21
N SER A 163 0.83 -6.82 -24.75
CA SER A 163 1.04 -5.37 -24.66
C SER A 163 -0.05 -4.51 -25.29
N THR A 164 -0.80 -5.04 -26.26
CA THR A 164 -1.87 -4.33 -26.97
C THR A 164 -3.27 -4.60 -26.43
N ASP A 165 -3.40 -5.56 -25.51
CA ASP A 165 -4.70 -5.96 -24.98
C ASP A 165 -5.22 -4.87 -24.03
N THR A 166 -6.51 -4.51 -24.19
CA THR A 166 -7.21 -3.56 -23.30
C THR A 166 -8.42 -4.24 -22.68
N ALA A 167 -8.81 -3.79 -21.49
CA ALA A 167 -10.02 -4.22 -20.83
C ALA A 167 -10.58 -3.05 -19.98
N ALA A 168 -11.86 -2.74 -20.14
CA ALA A 168 -12.50 -1.59 -19.46
C ALA A 168 -12.56 -1.74 -17.93
N ASP A 169 -12.30 -2.94 -17.45
CA ASP A 169 -12.36 -3.43 -16.07
C ASP A 169 -10.96 -3.89 -15.58
N MET A 170 -9.89 -3.46 -16.25
CA MET A 170 -8.52 -3.83 -15.92
C MET A 170 -7.65 -2.59 -15.79
N GLY A 171 -7.00 -2.45 -14.63
CA GLY A 171 -5.98 -1.43 -14.39
C GLY A 171 -4.55 -2.00 -14.47
N HIS A 172 -3.61 -1.27 -13.87
CA HIS A 172 -2.20 -1.59 -13.85
C HIS A 172 -1.67 -1.44 -12.43
N TRP A 173 -1.03 -2.50 -11.90
CA TRP A 173 -0.47 -2.47 -10.55
C TRP A 173 0.81 -1.64 -10.55
N LEU A 174 0.68 -0.35 -10.32
CA LEU A 174 1.79 0.58 -10.26
C LEU A 174 2.11 0.94 -8.80
N VAL A 175 3.39 0.90 -8.47
CA VAL A 175 3.94 1.30 -7.17
C VAL A 175 5.09 2.27 -7.30
N ARG A 176 5.28 3.10 -6.29
CA ARG A 176 6.50 3.88 -6.08
C ARG A 176 6.89 3.88 -4.61
N GLN A 177 8.09 4.35 -4.30
CA GLN A 177 8.46 4.61 -2.91
C GLN A 177 7.70 5.84 -2.40
N ALA A 178 7.10 5.74 -1.22
CA ALA A 178 6.54 6.89 -0.54
C ALA A 178 7.66 7.90 -0.29
N SER A 179 7.42 9.16 -0.64
CA SER A 179 8.26 10.26 -0.16
C SER A 179 7.99 10.41 1.33
N VAL A 180 8.68 9.62 2.15
CA VAL A 180 8.60 9.78 3.61
C VAL A 180 9.17 11.17 3.92
N PRO A 181 8.38 12.12 4.43
CA PRO A 181 8.94 13.38 4.90
C PRO A 181 10.00 13.03 5.93
N GLU A 182 11.23 13.56 5.78
CA GLU A 182 12.29 13.31 6.75
C GLU A 182 11.71 13.51 8.16
N PRO A 183 11.77 12.49 9.02
CA PRO A 183 10.99 12.51 10.22
C PRO A 183 11.41 13.73 11.04
N SER A 184 10.41 14.46 11.55
CA SER A 184 10.62 15.64 12.38
C SER A 184 11.50 15.34 13.60
N THR A 185 11.79 14.07 13.90
CA THR A 185 12.85 13.63 14.81
C THR A 185 14.21 14.21 14.50
N LEU A 186 14.61 14.43 13.23
CA LEU A 186 15.86 15.12 12.91
C LEU A 186 15.80 16.57 13.39
N ALA A 187 14.70 17.26 13.08
CA ALA A 187 14.46 18.63 13.53
C ALA A 187 14.39 18.72 15.07
N LEU A 188 13.72 17.78 15.73
CA LEU A 188 13.61 17.68 17.18
C LEU A 188 14.95 17.33 17.84
N PHE A 189 15.75 16.47 17.23
CA PHE A 189 17.10 16.15 17.70
C PHE A 189 18.01 17.38 17.63
N LEU A 190 17.97 18.12 16.53
CA LEU A 190 18.69 19.38 16.38
C LEU A 190 18.21 20.43 17.39
N LEU A 191 16.89 20.60 17.56
CA LEU A 191 16.32 21.51 18.56
C LEU A 191 16.74 21.13 19.99
N GLY A 192 16.70 19.84 20.31
CA GLY A 192 17.15 19.31 21.60
C GLY A 192 18.64 19.60 21.84
N GLY A 193 19.49 19.31 20.86
CA GLY A 193 20.93 19.58 20.94
C GLY A 193 21.24 21.08 21.18
N VAL A 194 20.53 21.98 20.50
CA VAL A 194 20.65 23.42 20.70
C VAL A 194 20.25 23.83 22.13
N LEU A 195 19.12 23.32 22.63
CA LEU A 195 18.66 23.62 23.99
C LEU A 195 19.66 23.13 25.06
N PHE A 196 20.26 21.97 24.87
CA PHE A 196 21.32 21.47 25.77
C PHE A 196 22.58 22.34 25.72
N ALA A 197 23.02 22.75 24.53
CA ALA A 197 24.20 23.60 24.37
C ALA A 197 24.02 24.99 25.00
N VAL A 198 22.83 25.60 24.87
CA VAL A 198 22.51 26.89 25.50
C VAL A 198 22.53 26.77 27.02
N ARG A 199 22.01 25.67 27.58
CA ARG A 199 21.97 25.44 29.03
C ARG A 199 23.35 25.23 29.64
N GLY A 200 24.28 24.61 28.92
CA GLY A 200 25.65 24.36 29.39
C GLY A 200 26.47 25.65 29.62
N LYS A 201 26.26 26.70 28.82
CA LYS A 201 27.02 27.95 28.93
C LYS A 201 26.67 28.79 30.16
N CYS A 202 25.45 28.70 30.68
CA CYS A 202 25.01 29.48 31.85
C CYS A 202 25.58 28.94 33.17
N SER A 203 26.08 27.70 33.20
CA SER A 203 26.57 27.06 34.44
C SER A 203 28.04 27.35 34.77
N GLN A 204 28.82 27.95 33.86
CA GLN A 204 30.25 28.22 34.08
C GLN A 204 30.58 29.65 34.52
N GLN A 205 29.57 30.49 34.80
CA GLN A 205 29.76 31.91 35.14
C GLN A 205 29.41 32.28 36.60
N GLY A 206 29.35 31.32 37.51
CA GLY A 206 29.19 31.56 38.95
C GLY A 206 30.15 30.73 39.78
#